data_AF-A0A520ACH4-F1
#
_entry.id   AF-A0A520ACH4-F1
#
_cell.length_a   1.000
_cell.length_b   1.000
_cell.length_c   1.000
_cell.angle_alpha   90.00
_cell.angle_beta   90.00
_cell.angle_gamma   90.00
#
_symmetry.space_group_name_H-M   'P 1'
#
loop_
_entity.id
_entity.type
_entity.pdbx_description
1 polymer ?
#
loop_
_entity_poly.entity_id
_entity_poly.type
_entity_poly.pdbx_seq_one_letter_code
_entity_poly.pdbx_strand_id
1 'polypeptide(L)'
;MLALTLVLALVAFFNKKNRRFITITLCTGFLIFILSTPYNLKQYNYNASAFQDQINSGHHLNFKQKCAIYGTLLIITVGDVIPFPEASTQNFYLLFAKENKTRVFYDNDFLSAPDIQKLLDKKGKNAVAWNKWGERFNRNFRFAAAFDPCTLEITDEGNQKKATLVTYFHYRKNYTTFNANHYLNGLFAFRIDEGLFWYLQHEGWLHPYNSVWIARFDK
;
A
#
# COMPACT_ATOMS: atom_id res chain seq x y z
N MET A 1 12.03 9.88 15.56
CA MET A 1 11.51 9.39 16.88
C MET A 1 10.87 8.02 16.79
N LEU A 2 9.93 7.74 15.87
CA LEU A 2 9.30 6.40 15.78
C LEU A 2 10.32 5.25 15.61
N ALA A 3 11.31 5.42 14.75
CA ALA A 3 12.38 4.44 14.56
C ALA A 3 13.18 4.20 15.85
N LEU A 4 13.43 5.24 16.64
CA LEU A 4 14.10 5.12 17.94
C LEU A 4 13.25 4.35 18.95
N THR A 5 11.94 4.63 19.01
CA THR A 5 11.02 3.88 19.88
C THR A 5 10.86 2.42 19.47
N LEU A 6 10.89 2.12 18.16
CA LEU A 6 10.87 0.74 17.65
C LEU A 6 12.18 0.00 17.98
N VAL A 7 13.32 0.65 17.82
CA VAL A 7 14.63 0.08 18.21
C VAL A 7 14.68 -0.17 19.71
N LEU A 8 14.22 0.76 20.54
CA LEU A 8 14.15 0.58 22.00
C LEU A 8 13.20 -0.57 22.39
N ALA A 9 12.04 -0.70 21.74
CA ALA A 9 11.11 -1.80 21.96
C ALA A 9 11.71 -3.16 21.54
N LEU A 10 12.40 -3.22 20.40
CA LEU A 10 13.11 -4.41 19.93
C LEU A 10 14.23 -4.83 20.88
N VAL A 11 15.09 -3.89 21.29
CA VAL A 11 16.15 -4.12 22.27
C VAL A 11 15.57 -4.61 23.59
N ALA A 12 14.46 -4.01 24.06
CA ALA A 12 13.79 -4.44 25.27
C ALA A 12 13.16 -5.84 25.15
N PHE A 13 12.59 -6.17 23.98
CA PHE A 13 12.06 -7.50 23.67
C PHE A 13 13.15 -8.58 23.71
N PHE A 14 14.27 -8.35 23.02
CA PHE A 14 15.40 -9.29 23.05
C PHE A 14 16.05 -9.40 24.43
N ASN A 15 16.05 -8.32 25.22
CA ASN A 15 16.50 -8.31 26.61
C ASN A 15 15.47 -8.89 27.60
N LYS A 16 14.40 -9.54 27.11
CA LYS A 16 13.33 -10.16 27.92
C LYS A 16 12.76 -9.22 29.00
N LYS A 17 12.72 -7.91 28.73
CA LYS A 17 12.11 -6.94 29.64
C LYS A 17 10.60 -7.23 29.79
N ASN A 18 10.04 -6.76 30.90
CA ASN A 18 8.61 -6.95 31.20
C ASN A 18 7.74 -6.54 30.00
N ARG A 19 6.77 -7.39 29.63
CA ARG A 19 5.80 -7.13 28.56
C ARG A 19 5.17 -5.73 28.69
N ARG A 20 4.88 -5.27 29.92
CA ARG A 20 4.38 -3.92 30.18
C ARG A 20 5.28 -2.81 29.64
N PHE A 21 6.60 -2.93 29.79
CA PHE A 21 7.56 -1.95 29.30
C PHE A 21 7.57 -1.89 27.75
N ILE A 22 7.55 -3.07 27.11
CA ILE A 22 7.50 -3.18 25.64
C ILE A 22 6.20 -2.56 25.13
N THR A 23 5.06 -2.90 25.74
CA THR A 23 3.76 -2.32 25.38
C THR A 23 3.76 -0.80 25.54
N ILE A 24 4.21 -0.26 26.67
CA ILE A 24 4.27 1.20 26.89
C ILE A 24 5.16 1.88 25.84
N THR A 25 6.30 1.29 25.51
CA THR A 25 7.24 1.84 24.51
C THR A 25 6.59 1.87 23.11
N LEU A 26 5.94 0.78 22.71
CA LEU A 26 5.23 0.70 21.43
C LEU A 26 4.05 1.67 21.36
N CYS A 27 3.23 1.74 22.42
CA CYS A 27 2.12 2.70 22.51
C CYS A 27 2.61 4.15 22.45
N THR A 28 3.73 4.46 23.10
CA THR A 28 4.35 5.79 23.06
C THR A 28 4.83 6.13 21.65
N GLY A 29 5.52 5.19 20.99
CA GLY A 29 5.92 5.35 19.60
C GLY A 29 4.74 5.59 18.67
N PHE A 30 3.68 4.78 18.80
CA PHE A 30 2.46 4.92 18.02
C PHE A 30 1.75 6.26 18.26
N LEU A 31 1.69 6.72 19.52
CA LEU A 31 1.13 8.03 19.85
C LEU A 31 1.94 9.17 19.18
N ILE A 32 3.27 9.12 19.26
CA ILE A 32 4.14 10.10 18.58
C ILE A 32 3.92 10.07 17.06
N PHE A 33 3.75 8.88 16.48
CA PHE A 33 3.44 8.75 15.05
C PHE A 33 2.13 9.42 14.68
N ILE A 34 1.04 9.12 15.39
CA ILE A 34 -0.26 9.74 15.15
C ILE A 34 -0.17 11.26 15.29
N LEU A 35 0.43 11.76 16.37
CA LEU A 35 0.51 13.20 16.63
C LEU A 35 1.41 13.94 15.63
N SER A 36 2.45 13.29 15.10
CA SER A 36 3.35 13.89 14.10
C SER A 36 2.86 13.74 12.66
N THR A 37 1.93 12.83 12.39
CA THR A 37 1.40 12.56 11.04
C THR A 37 0.85 13.81 10.36
N PRO A 38 -0.01 14.64 10.99
CA PRO A 38 -0.52 15.88 10.40
C PRO A 38 0.59 16.83 9.91
N TYR A 39 1.59 17.02 10.76
CA TYR A 39 2.72 17.90 10.45
C TYR A 39 3.58 17.34 9.32
N ASN A 40 3.89 16.04 9.37
CA ASN A 40 4.69 15.37 8.35
C ASN A 40 3.99 15.38 6.98
N LEU A 41 2.68 15.12 6.94
CA LEU A 41 1.89 15.18 5.70
C LEU A 41 1.84 16.60 5.13
N LYS A 42 1.65 17.62 5.98
CA LYS A 42 1.69 19.02 5.54
C LYS A 42 3.05 19.39 4.95
N GLN A 43 4.13 18.97 5.62
CA GLN A 43 5.50 19.21 5.14
C GLN A 43 5.74 18.47 3.82
N TYR A 44 5.29 17.24 3.69
CA TYR A 44 5.39 16.50 2.44
C TYR A 44 4.65 17.23 1.30
N ASN A 45 3.38 17.57 1.49
CA ASN A 45 2.56 18.25 0.48
C ASN A 45 3.19 19.56 -0.01
N TYR A 46 3.79 20.33 0.91
CA TYR A 46 4.48 21.59 0.57
C TYR A 46 5.70 21.36 -0.33
N ASN A 47 6.44 20.26 -0.11
CA ASN A 47 7.69 20.00 -0.84
C ASN A 47 7.52 19.07 -2.05
N ALA A 48 6.40 18.35 -2.17
CA ALA A 48 6.25 17.28 -3.15
C ALA A 48 6.42 17.76 -4.60
N SER A 49 5.87 18.93 -4.95
CA SER A 49 6.07 19.52 -6.27
C SER A 49 7.54 19.82 -6.55
N ALA A 50 8.24 20.45 -5.60
CA ALA A 50 9.65 20.78 -5.75
C ALA A 50 10.53 19.53 -5.90
N PHE A 51 10.21 18.45 -5.17
CA PHE A 51 10.89 17.17 -5.34
C PHE A 51 10.67 16.58 -6.74
N GLN A 52 9.42 16.66 -7.24
CA GLN A 52 9.09 16.16 -8.58
C GLN A 52 9.78 17.00 -9.67
N ASP A 53 9.83 18.31 -9.52
CA ASP A 53 10.52 19.22 -10.46
C ASP A 53 12.03 18.95 -10.47
N GLN A 54 12.64 18.73 -9.30
CA GLN A 54 14.04 18.34 -9.17
C GLN A 54 14.31 17.03 -9.94
N ILE A 55 13.48 15.99 -9.75
CA ILE A 55 13.61 14.72 -10.47
C ILE A 55 13.42 14.92 -11.99
N ASN A 56 12.43 15.70 -12.40
CA ASN A 56 12.13 15.97 -13.81
C ASN A 56 13.27 16.72 -14.50
N SER A 57 14.01 17.57 -13.77
CA SER A 57 15.21 18.25 -14.25
C SER A 57 16.47 17.38 -14.30
N GLY A 58 16.37 16.09 -13.94
CA GLY A 58 17.48 15.13 -13.96
C GLY A 58 18.35 15.13 -12.69
N HIS A 59 17.97 15.87 -11.65
CA HIS A 59 18.71 15.89 -10.39
C HIS A 59 18.24 14.77 -9.45
N HIS A 60 19.19 14.16 -8.72
CA HIS A 60 18.87 13.18 -7.69
C HIS A 60 18.43 13.88 -6.39
N LEU A 61 17.52 13.23 -5.66
CA LEU A 61 17.16 13.66 -4.32
C LEU A 61 18.24 13.25 -3.32
N ASN A 62 18.48 14.08 -2.30
CA ASN A 62 19.35 13.72 -1.19
C ASN A 62 18.66 12.73 -0.23
N PHE A 63 19.43 12.15 0.69
CA PHE A 63 18.94 11.17 1.64
C PHE A 63 17.74 11.66 2.46
N LYS A 64 17.77 12.90 2.95
CA LYS A 64 16.66 13.49 3.75
C LYS A 64 15.37 13.58 2.93
N GLN A 65 15.47 14.00 1.68
CA GLN A 65 14.32 14.07 0.75
C GLN A 65 13.76 12.67 0.47
N LYS A 66 14.63 11.68 0.23
CA LYS A 66 14.20 10.28 0.07
C LYS A 66 13.49 9.74 1.32
N CYS A 67 14.03 10.00 2.51
CA CYS A 67 13.39 9.64 3.77
C CYS A 67 12.03 10.31 3.98
N ALA A 68 11.86 11.56 3.52
CA ALA A 68 10.57 12.25 3.61
C ALA A 68 9.50 11.54 2.75
N ILE A 69 9.84 11.18 1.50
CA ILE A 69 8.94 10.42 0.60
C ILE A 69 8.65 9.03 1.19
N TYR A 70 9.69 8.32 1.62
CA TYR A 70 9.54 6.99 2.23
C TYR A 70 8.68 7.03 3.50
N GLY A 71 8.84 8.06 4.34
CA GLY A 71 8.02 8.27 5.52
C GLY A 71 6.54 8.48 5.19
N THR A 72 6.24 9.21 4.12
CA THR A 72 4.86 9.35 3.63
C THR A 72 4.27 8.02 3.18
N LEU A 73 5.04 7.16 2.50
CA LEU A 73 4.58 5.81 2.16
C LEU A 73 4.19 5.03 3.41
N LEU A 74 4.99 5.08 4.48
CA LEU A 74 4.66 4.41 5.74
C LEU A 74 3.37 4.94 6.37
N ILE A 75 3.13 6.25 6.28
CA ILE A 75 1.88 6.86 6.74
C ILE A 75 0.69 6.34 5.95
N ILE A 76 0.80 6.27 4.62
CA ILE A 76 -0.25 5.71 3.75
C ILE A 76 -0.48 4.24 4.10
N THR A 77 0.58 3.43 4.17
CA THR A 77 0.51 2.01 4.55
C THR A 77 -0.25 1.81 5.85
N VAL A 78 0.06 2.57 6.90
CA VAL A 78 -0.62 2.44 8.21
C VAL A 78 -2.04 2.98 8.16
N GLY A 79 -2.26 4.12 7.49
CA GLY A 79 -3.58 4.74 7.36
C GLY A 79 -4.58 3.88 6.58
N ASP A 80 -4.09 3.12 5.60
CA ASP A 80 -4.90 2.27 4.73
C ASP A 80 -5.25 0.92 5.36
N VAL A 81 -4.68 0.53 6.50
CA VAL A 81 -4.94 -0.79 7.14
C VAL A 81 -6.43 -1.07 7.34
N ILE A 82 -7.21 -0.03 7.67
CA ILE A 82 -8.65 -0.15 7.94
C ILE A 82 -9.48 0.02 6.66
N PRO A 83 -9.38 1.13 5.90
CA PRO A 83 -10.24 1.34 4.75
C PRO A 83 -9.84 0.50 3.52
N PHE A 84 -8.55 0.18 3.37
CA PHE A 84 -7.96 -0.47 2.18
C PHE A 84 -6.86 -1.48 2.57
N PRO A 85 -7.18 -2.55 3.32
CA PRO A 85 -6.19 -3.49 3.84
C PRO A 85 -5.34 -4.16 2.75
N GLU A 86 -5.87 -4.36 1.55
CA GLU A 86 -5.10 -4.89 0.42
C GLU A 86 -4.06 -3.89 -0.07
N ALA A 87 -4.43 -2.61 -0.19
CA ALA A 87 -3.50 -1.55 -0.59
C ALA A 87 -2.41 -1.35 0.46
N SER A 88 -2.80 -1.35 1.74
CA SER A 88 -1.87 -1.31 2.88
C SER A 88 -0.90 -2.50 2.84
N THR A 89 -1.41 -3.72 2.67
CA THR A 89 -0.60 -4.93 2.52
C THR A 89 0.39 -4.78 1.36
N GLN A 90 -0.07 -4.27 0.23
CA GLN A 90 0.79 -4.12 -0.93
C GLN A 90 1.90 -3.09 -0.74
N ASN A 91 1.54 -1.92 -0.19
CA ASN A 91 2.49 -0.87 0.17
C ASN A 91 3.52 -1.36 1.20
N PHE A 92 3.10 -2.13 2.20
CA PHE A 92 4.00 -2.72 3.19
C PHE A 92 5.05 -3.62 2.56
N TYR A 93 4.65 -4.44 1.59
CA TYR A 93 5.54 -5.40 0.98
C TYR A 93 6.47 -4.80 -0.09
N LEU A 94 6.25 -3.56 -0.54
CA LEU A 94 7.22 -2.78 -1.33
C LEU A 94 8.49 -2.46 -0.53
N LEU A 95 8.40 -2.40 0.80
CA LEU A 95 9.53 -2.04 1.67
C LEU A 95 10.60 -3.14 1.73
N PHE A 96 10.28 -4.34 1.24
CA PHE A 96 11.14 -5.51 1.34
C PHE A 96 11.40 -6.10 -0.03
N ALA A 97 12.67 -6.24 -0.40
CA ALA A 97 13.04 -6.96 -1.61
C ALA A 97 12.62 -8.43 -1.51
N LYS A 98 12.30 -9.03 -2.66
CA LYS A 98 12.09 -10.48 -2.80
C LYS A 98 12.74 -10.97 -4.08
N GLU A 99 13.52 -12.02 -3.98
CA GLU A 99 14.35 -12.56 -5.08
C GLU A 99 13.52 -12.89 -6.32
N ASN A 100 12.44 -13.67 -6.17
CA ASN A 100 11.56 -14.04 -7.28
C ASN A 100 10.52 -12.96 -7.64
N LYS A 101 10.59 -11.78 -7.00
CA LYS A 101 9.66 -10.65 -7.15
C LYS A 101 8.18 -11.04 -7.17
N THR A 102 7.80 -12.12 -6.50
CA THR A 102 6.42 -12.64 -6.51
C THR A 102 5.95 -12.87 -5.09
N ARG A 103 4.88 -12.19 -4.68
CA ARG A 103 4.30 -12.34 -3.35
C ARG A 103 2.92 -12.95 -3.48
N VAL A 104 2.68 -13.99 -2.67
CA VAL A 104 1.44 -14.76 -2.68
C VAL A 104 0.68 -14.47 -1.40
N PHE A 105 -0.60 -14.14 -1.55
CA PHE A 105 -1.53 -13.80 -0.49
C PHE A 105 -2.72 -14.76 -0.58
N TYR A 106 -3.17 -15.28 0.56
CA TYR A 106 -4.35 -16.14 0.64
C TYR A 106 -5.45 -15.34 1.32
N ASP A 107 -6.41 -14.89 0.51
CA ASP A 107 -7.47 -13.97 0.92
C ASP A 107 -8.65 -14.13 -0.06
N ASN A 108 -9.87 -14.11 0.44
CA ASN A 108 -11.10 -14.22 -0.34
C ASN A 108 -11.90 -12.92 -0.42
N ASP A 109 -11.48 -11.84 0.26
CA ASP A 109 -12.22 -10.57 0.29
C ASP A 109 -12.43 -10.00 -1.12
N PHE A 110 -11.44 -10.14 -2.01
CA PHE A 110 -11.53 -9.66 -3.39
C PHE A 110 -12.64 -10.34 -4.22
N LEU A 111 -13.12 -11.52 -3.80
CA LEU A 111 -14.26 -12.18 -4.45
C LEU A 111 -15.58 -11.41 -4.27
N SER A 112 -15.65 -10.52 -3.28
CA SER A 112 -16.83 -9.68 -3.04
C SER A 112 -16.96 -8.51 -4.03
N ALA A 113 -15.92 -8.23 -4.83
CA ALA A 113 -15.94 -7.14 -5.79
C ALA A 113 -16.95 -7.41 -6.92
N PRO A 114 -17.91 -6.50 -7.21
CA PRO A 114 -18.88 -6.70 -8.28
C PRO A 114 -18.28 -7.05 -9.66
N ASP A 115 -17.10 -6.51 -10.00
CA ASP A 115 -16.45 -6.82 -11.28
C ASP A 115 -15.79 -8.20 -11.29
N ILE A 116 -15.39 -8.72 -10.12
CA ILE A 116 -14.89 -10.09 -9.96
C ILE A 116 -16.05 -11.08 -9.97
N GLN A 117 -17.17 -10.78 -9.29
CA GLN A 117 -18.33 -11.66 -9.21
C GLN A 117 -18.87 -12.09 -10.58
N LYS A 118 -18.87 -11.17 -11.56
CA LYS A 118 -19.28 -11.43 -12.95
C LYS A 118 -18.37 -12.42 -13.69
N LEU A 119 -17.20 -12.72 -13.15
CA LEU A 119 -16.17 -13.56 -13.75
C LEU A 119 -15.98 -14.89 -13.02
N LEU A 120 -16.57 -15.10 -11.84
CA LEU A 120 -16.34 -16.30 -11.04
C LEU A 120 -16.81 -17.61 -11.71
N ASP A 121 -17.75 -17.51 -12.65
CA ASP A 121 -18.22 -18.66 -13.44
C ASP A 121 -17.48 -18.84 -14.78
N LYS A 122 -16.56 -17.91 -15.10
CA LYS A 122 -15.78 -17.95 -16.34
C LYS A 122 -14.42 -18.57 -16.09
N LYS A 123 -14.28 -19.85 -16.42
CA LYS A 123 -13.00 -20.58 -16.35
C LYS A 123 -11.92 -19.91 -17.21
N GLY A 124 -10.67 -20.06 -16.77
CA GLY A 124 -9.50 -19.53 -17.45
C GLY A 124 -9.16 -18.10 -17.01
N LYS A 125 -8.34 -17.44 -17.83
CA LYS A 125 -7.81 -16.10 -17.55
C LYS A 125 -8.74 -15.03 -18.07
N ASN A 126 -9.13 -14.12 -17.18
CA ASN A 126 -10.02 -13.00 -17.45
C ASN A 126 -9.31 -11.69 -17.06
N ALA A 127 -9.37 -10.69 -17.92
CA ALA A 127 -8.88 -9.36 -17.58
C ALA A 127 -9.89 -8.65 -16.66
N VAL A 128 -9.39 -7.97 -15.64
CA VAL A 128 -10.19 -7.17 -14.71
C VAL A 128 -9.73 -5.72 -14.85
N ALA A 129 -10.62 -4.89 -15.36
CA ALA A 129 -10.45 -3.44 -15.37
C ALA A 129 -11.48 -2.85 -14.39
N TRP A 130 -10.98 -2.13 -13.39
CA TRP A 130 -11.82 -1.64 -12.31
C TRP A 130 -12.59 -0.38 -12.70
N ASN A 131 -13.88 -0.33 -12.39
CA ASN A 131 -14.56 0.96 -12.31
C ASN A 131 -14.04 1.75 -11.10
N LYS A 132 -13.39 2.89 -11.34
CA LYS A 132 -12.84 3.78 -10.29
C LYS A 132 -13.76 4.95 -9.94
N TRP A 133 -14.90 5.11 -10.62
CA TRP A 133 -15.79 6.26 -10.46
C TRP A 133 -16.81 6.05 -9.34
N GLY A 134 -17.24 7.14 -8.69
CA GLY A 134 -18.32 7.11 -7.71
C GLY A 134 -17.95 6.46 -6.36
N GLU A 135 -16.76 6.78 -5.83
CA GLU A 135 -16.11 6.16 -4.66
C GLU A 135 -17.05 5.76 -3.51
N ARG A 136 -17.96 6.65 -3.10
CA ARG A 136 -18.87 6.43 -1.96
C ARG A 136 -19.87 5.28 -2.15
N PHE A 137 -20.28 5.01 -3.39
CA PHE A 137 -21.28 3.99 -3.71
C PHE A 137 -20.70 2.84 -4.53
N ASN A 138 -19.42 2.93 -4.88
CA ASN A 138 -18.75 1.96 -5.72
C ASN A 138 -18.12 0.86 -4.87
N ARG A 139 -18.78 -0.31 -4.84
CA ARG A 139 -18.30 -1.49 -4.12
C ARG A 139 -17.00 -2.08 -4.71
N ASN A 140 -16.58 -1.68 -5.92
CA ASN A 140 -15.26 -2.01 -6.44
C ASN A 140 -14.16 -1.08 -5.94
N PHE A 141 -14.49 0.09 -5.38
CA PHE A 141 -13.51 1.15 -5.10
C PHE A 141 -12.35 0.69 -4.22
N ARG A 142 -12.63 -0.05 -3.14
CA ARG A 142 -11.60 -0.63 -2.26
C ARG A 142 -10.57 -1.45 -3.05
N PHE A 143 -11.06 -2.35 -3.89
CA PHE A 143 -10.22 -3.23 -4.70
C PHE A 143 -9.56 -2.48 -5.86
N ALA A 144 -10.21 -1.47 -6.41
CA ALA A 144 -9.67 -0.61 -7.46
C ALA A 144 -8.56 0.34 -6.98
N ALA A 145 -8.56 0.65 -5.67
CA ALA A 145 -7.52 1.42 -5.01
C ALA A 145 -6.28 0.55 -4.70
N ALA A 146 -6.48 -0.74 -4.44
CA ALA A 146 -5.39 -1.69 -4.19
C ALA A 146 -4.80 -2.26 -5.50
N PHE A 147 -5.65 -2.75 -6.39
CA PHE A 147 -5.22 -3.45 -7.58
C PHE A 147 -5.25 -2.54 -8.80
N ASP A 148 -4.09 -2.39 -9.45
CA ASP A 148 -4.08 -1.99 -10.86
C ASP A 148 -4.84 -3.00 -11.73
N PRO A 149 -5.22 -2.65 -12.97
CA PRO A 149 -5.83 -3.61 -13.90
C PRO A 149 -5.07 -4.94 -13.88
N CYS A 150 -5.80 -6.02 -13.63
CA CYS A 150 -5.21 -7.30 -13.24
C CYS A 150 -5.77 -8.46 -14.05
N THR A 151 -5.19 -9.64 -13.87
CA THR A 151 -5.69 -10.88 -14.46
C THR A 151 -6.27 -11.77 -13.37
N LEU A 152 -7.51 -12.21 -13.54
CA LEU A 152 -8.18 -13.20 -12.70
C LEU A 152 -8.22 -14.54 -13.42
N GLU A 153 -7.58 -15.55 -12.87
CA GLU A 153 -7.63 -16.92 -13.36
C GLU A 153 -8.55 -17.77 -12.48
N ILE A 154 -9.59 -18.36 -13.09
CA ILE A 154 -10.51 -19.29 -12.42
C ILE A 154 -10.21 -20.71 -12.88
N THR A 155 -9.90 -21.59 -11.94
CA THR A 155 -9.66 -23.02 -12.19
C THR A 155 -10.52 -23.89 -11.27
N ASP A 156 -10.90 -25.07 -11.73
CA ASP A 156 -11.51 -26.09 -10.85
C ASP A 156 -10.42 -26.78 -10.02
N GLU A 157 -10.68 -26.97 -8.74
CA GLU A 157 -9.83 -27.72 -7.80
C GLU A 157 -10.73 -28.73 -7.06
N GLY A 158 -10.99 -29.88 -7.69
CA GLY A 158 -11.91 -30.90 -7.18
C GLY A 158 -13.36 -30.38 -7.09
N ASN A 159 -13.89 -30.32 -5.87
CA ASN A 159 -15.25 -29.82 -5.58
C ASN A 159 -15.31 -28.28 -5.42
N GLN A 160 -14.18 -27.59 -5.47
CA GLN A 160 -14.09 -26.15 -5.31
C GLN A 160 -13.62 -25.47 -6.59
N LYS A 161 -13.81 -24.15 -6.65
CA LYS A 161 -13.15 -23.24 -7.59
C LYS A 161 -12.00 -22.55 -6.88
N LYS A 162 -10.91 -22.32 -7.61
CA LYS A 162 -9.78 -21.50 -7.19
C LYS A 162 -9.72 -20.26 -8.07
N ALA A 163 -9.74 -19.09 -7.43
CA ALA A 163 -9.49 -17.81 -8.06
C ALA A 163 -8.06 -17.36 -7.77
N THR A 164 -7.31 -17.03 -8.80
CA THR A 164 -5.96 -16.47 -8.72
C THR A 164 -5.94 -15.10 -9.38
N LEU A 165 -5.87 -14.04 -8.59
CA LEU A 165 -5.72 -12.67 -9.09
C LEU A 165 -4.25 -12.29 -9.13
N VAL A 166 -3.76 -11.88 -10.28
CA VAL A 166 -2.37 -11.48 -10.52
C VAL A 166 -2.32 -10.03 -10.97
N THR A 167 -1.58 -9.19 -10.25
CA THR A 167 -1.31 -7.80 -10.63
C THR A 167 0.16 -7.45 -10.39
N TYR A 168 0.74 -6.61 -11.24
CA TYR A 168 2.08 -6.09 -11.01
C TYR A 168 1.97 -4.82 -10.18
N PHE A 169 2.44 -4.87 -8.94
CA PHE A 169 2.33 -3.73 -8.03
C PHE A 169 3.55 -2.82 -8.16
N HIS A 170 3.32 -1.63 -8.72
CA HIS A 170 4.33 -0.60 -8.89
C HIS A 170 3.70 0.80 -8.95
N TYR A 171 4.46 1.81 -8.60
CA TYR A 171 4.12 3.20 -8.87
C TYR A 171 4.51 3.61 -10.29
N ARG A 172 3.79 4.59 -10.85
CA ARG A 172 3.99 5.07 -12.22
C ARG A 172 4.82 6.36 -12.26
N LYS A 173 5.61 6.50 -13.33
CA LYS A 173 6.37 7.73 -13.60
C LYS A 173 5.40 8.86 -13.93
N ASN A 174 5.63 10.05 -13.36
CA ASN A 174 4.89 11.28 -13.65
C ASN A 174 3.37 11.18 -13.49
N TYR A 175 2.91 10.27 -12.62
CA TYR A 175 1.50 10.17 -12.28
C TYR A 175 1.28 10.83 -10.92
N THR A 176 0.44 11.85 -10.89
CA THR A 176 0.01 12.51 -9.65
C THR A 176 -1.46 12.19 -9.45
N THR A 177 -1.75 11.50 -8.35
CA THR A 177 -3.11 11.27 -7.89
C THR A 177 -3.35 12.23 -6.72
N PHE A 178 -4.18 13.24 -6.97
CA PHE A 178 -4.79 13.98 -5.87
C PHE A 178 -5.89 13.08 -5.30
N ASN A 179 -5.51 12.10 -4.48
CA ASN A 179 -6.47 11.38 -3.67
C ASN A 179 -6.97 12.34 -2.60
N ALA A 180 -7.97 13.13 -2.99
CA ALA A 180 -8.70 13.98 -2.08
C ALA A 180 -9.36 13.08 -1.02
N ASN A 181 -8.85 13.12 0.21
CA ASN A 181 -9.63 13.59 1.35
C ASN A 181 -11.08 13.06 1.51
N HIS A 182 -11.36 11.78 1.29
CA HIS A 182 -12.75 11.27 1.41
C HIS A 182 -13.05 10.48 2.69
N TYR A 183 -12.08 9.76 3.28
CA TYR A 183 -12.34 9.02 4.52
C TYR A 183 -12.20 9.86 5.80
N LEU A 184 -11.45 10.98 5.74
CA LEU A 184 -11.17 11.85 6.90
C LEU A 184 -11.81 13.25 6.79
N ASN A 185 -12.79 13.45 5.88
CA ASN A 185 -13.61 14.67 5.77
C ASN A 185 -12.84 16.00 5.96
N GLY A 186 -11.74 16.21 5.25
CA GLY A 186 -11.04 17.50 5.33
C GLY A 186 -10.00 17.62 6.45
N LEU A 187 -9.89 16.66 7.38
CA LEU A 187 -8.94 16.77 8.49
C LEU A 187 -7.49 16.76 8.01
N PHE A 188 -7.16 15.97 6.99
CA PHE A 188 -5.83 15.94 6.38
C PHE A 188 -5.94 15.72 4.86
N ALA A 189 -5.72 16.78 4.07
CA ALA A 189 -5.46 16.60 2.64
C ALA A 189 -4.05 16.03 2.48
N PHE A 190 -3.89 14.93 1.76
CA PHE A 190 -2.57 14.42 1.38
C PHE A 190 -2.54 14.13 -0.12
N ARG A 191 -1.48 14.58 -0.76
CA ARG A 191 -1.23 14.36 -2.19
C ARG A 191 -0.49 13.03 -2.33
N ILE A 192 -0.88 12.19 -3.29
CA ILE A 192 -0.11 10.99 -3.65
C ILE A 192 0.56 11.29 -4.99
N ASP A 193 1.84 11.68 -4.95
CA ASP A 193 2.65 11.76 -6.15
C ASP A 193 3.30 10.40 -6.41
N GLU A 194 2.64 9.54 -7.20
CA GLU A 194 3.21 8.24 -7.59
C GLU A 194 4.58 8.40 -8.25
N GLY A 195 4.83 9.52 -8.95
CA GLY A 195 6.14 9.85 -9.51
C GLY A 195 7.28 9.87 -8.48
N LEU A 196 7.02 10.32 -7.25
CA LEU A 196 8.01 10.34 -6.17
C LEU A 196 8.29 8.94 -5.63
N PHE A 197 7.27 8.09 -5.51
CA PHE A 197 7.48 6.70 -5.10
C PHE A 197 8.12 5.87 -6.22
N TRP A 198 7.75 6.12 -7.48
CA TRP A 198 8.42 5.56 -8.66
C TRP A 198 9.91 5.89 -8.63
N TYR A 199 10.30 7.11 -8.28
CA TYR A 199 11.71 7.49 -8.13
C TYR A 199 12.39 6.65 -7.03
N LEU A 200 11.76 6.45 -5.87
CA LEU A 200 12.29 5.57 -4.83
C LEU A 200 12.43 4.11 -5.27
N GLN A 201 11.56 3.60 -6.14
CA GLN A 201 11.72 2.27 -6.73
C GLN A 201 12.99 2.18 -7.59
N HIS A 202 13.28 3.22 -8.37
CA HIS A 202 14.45 3.25 -9.26
C HIS A 202 15.75 3.42 -8.49
N GLU A 203 15.71 4.12 -7.36
CA GLU A 203 16.84 4.27 -6.45
C GLU A 203 17.04 3.04 -5.53
N GLY A 204 16.20 1.99 -5.66
CA GLY A 204 16.32 0.75 -4.89
C GLY A 204 15.82 0.83 -3.44
N TRP A 205 15.03 1.85 -3.10
CA TRP A 205 14.42 2.00 -1.77
C TRP A 205 13.07 1.27 -1.66
N LEU A 206 12.39 1.08 -2.78
CA LEU A 206 11.14 0.35 -2.89
C LEU A 206 11.27 -0.75 -3.93
N HIS A 207 10.56 -1.85 -3.73
CA HIS A 207 10.79 -3.08 -4.47
C HIS A 207 9.49 -3.58 -5.12
N PRO A 208 9.19 -3.16 -6.36
CA PRO A 208 8.05 -3.63 -7.11
C PRO A 208 8.02 -5.15 -7.24
N TYR A 209 6.82 -5.73 -7.26
CA TYR A 209 6.64 -7.18 -7.30
C TYR A 209 5.30 -7.57 -7.94
N ASN A 210 5.22 -8.81 -8.41
CA ASN A 210 3.97 -9.45 -8.81
C ASN A 210 3.19 -9.91 -7.58
N SER A 211 2.01 -9.34 -7.41
CA SER A 211 1.08 -9.58 -6.33
C SER A 211 0.08 -10.65 -6.78
N VAL A 212 0.09 -11.80 -6.10
CA VAL A 212 -0.74 -12.98 -6.44
C VAL A 212 -1.69 -13.26 -5.28
N TRP A 213 -2.99 -13.11 -5.48
CA TRP A 213 -4.03 -13.30 -4.47
C TRP A 213 -4.82 -14.56 -4.80
N ILE A 214 -4.89 -15.49 -3.86
CA ILE A 214 -5.50 -16.80 -4.06
C ILE A 214 -6.68 -16.95 -3.11
N ALA A 215 -7.84 -17.24 -3.69
CA ALA A 215 -9.05 -17.60 -2.97
C ALA A 215 -9.56 -18.96 -3.43
N ARG A 216 -10.18 -19.71 -2.50
CA ARG A 216 -10.93 -20.93 -2.80
C ARG A 216 -12.38 -20.72 -2.39
N PHE A 217 -13.31 -21.15 -3.22
CA PHE A 217 -14.75 -21.00 -2.99
C PHE A 217 -15.51 -22.17 -3.58
N ASP A 218 -16.71 -22.43 -3.05
CA ASP A 218 -17.54 -23.54 -3.51
C ASP A 218 -18.11 -23.26 -4.91
N LYS A 219 -18.40 -24.34 -5.64
CA LYS A 219 -18.80 -24.29 -7.05
C LYS A 219 -20.15 -23.65 -7.28
#